data_AF-A0A9W8NS31-F1
#
_entry.id   AF-A0A9W8NS31-F1
#
_cell.length_a   1.000
_cell.length_b   1.000
_cell.length_c   1.000
_cell.angle_alpha   90.00
_cell.angle_beta   90.00
_cell.angle_gamma   90.00
#
_symmetry.space_group_name_H-M   'P 1'
#
loop_
_entity.id
_entity.type
_entity.pdbx_description
1 polymer ?
#
loop_
_entity_poly.entity_id
_entity_poly.type
_entity_poly.pdbx_seq_one_letter_code
_entity_poly.pdbx_strand_id
1 'polypeptide(L)'
;RRYIDYLNERETYDLSDIVHDELTYNNKPMSRANYQNYIGDNVARIPDIYFDIQHLLVSGDDVSSRIQFQCTPVKEFRGHSPNGQTISFVERVFYRFEE
;
A
#
# COMPACT_ATOMS: atom_id res chain seq x y z
N ARG A 1 -10.63 1.38 -5.97
CA ARG A 1 -10.84 1.92 -4.60
C ARG A 1 -10.98 0.79 -3.57
N ARG A 2 -11.79 -0.25 -3.83
CA ARG A 2 -11.90 -1.47 -3.01
C ARG A 2 -10.59 -1.96 -2.37
N TYR A 3 -9.50 -2.00 -3.14
CA TYR A 3 -8.16 -2.31 -2.64
C TYR A 3 -7.75 -1.50 -1.40
N ILE A 4 -7.89 -0.17 -1.45
CA ILE A 4 -7.50 0.73 -0.37
C ILE A 4 -8.45 0.61 0.82
N ASP A 5 -9.75 0.42 0.58
CA ASP A 5 -10.73 0.21 1.65
C ASP A 5 -10.36 -1.06 2.45
N TYR A 6 -10.06 -2.14 1.74
CA TYR A 6 -9.59 -3.41 2.32
C TYR A 6 -8.30 -3.26 3.14
N LEU A 7 -7.34 -2.47 2.63
CA LEU A 7 -6.13 -2.14 3.39
C LEU A 7 -6.42 -1.35 4.67
N ASN A 8 -7.34 -0.38 4.61
CA ASN A 8 -7.71 0.44 5.75
C ASN A 8 -8.48 -0.36 6.82
N GLU A 9 -9.29 -1.34 6.40
CA GLU A 9 -10.02 -2.28 7.27
C GLU A 9 -9.12 -3.34 7.93
N ARG A 10 -7.84 -3.41 7.52
CA ARG A 10 -6.84 -4.37 8.03
C ARG A 10 -7.17 -5.83 7.75
N GLU A 11 -7.98 -6.07 6.75
CA GLU A 11 -8.30 -7.40 6.28
C GLU A 11 -7.15 -7.94 5.41
N THR A 12 -5.88 -7.96 5.82
CA THR A 12 -4.76 -8.27 4.90
C THR A 12 -4.63 -9.75 4.48
N TYR A 13 -5.68 -10.55 4.58
CA TYR A 13 -5.61 -12.01 4.49
C TYR A 13 -5.83 -12.56 3.08
N ASP A 14 -6.63 -11.89 2.24
CA ASP A 14 -6.92 -12.38 0.89
C ASP A 14 -7.05 -11.24 -0.13
N LEU A 15 -5.98 -11.04 -0.91
CA LEU A 15 -5.98 -10.08 -2.01
C LEU A 15 -6.38 -10.72 -3.34
N SER A 16 -6.88 -11.95 -3.36
CA SER A 16 -7.03 -12.70 -4.61
C SER A 16 -8.01 -12.11 -5.60
N ASP A 17 -9.06 -11.47 -5.12
CA ASP A 17 -10.05 -10.76 -5.94
C ASP A 17 -9.58 -9.38 -6.43
N ILE A 18 -8.41 -8.92 -6.01
CA ILE A 18 -7.96 -7.53 -6.19
C ILE A 18 -6.60 -7.44 -6.86
N VAL A 19 -5.71 -8.39 -6.57
CA VAL A 19 -4.33 -8.43 -7.06
C VAL A 19 -4.13 -9.70 -7.88
N HIS A 20 -3.52 -9.56 -9.05
CA HIS A 20 -3.17 -10.68 -9.93
C HIS A 20 -2.14 -11.60 -9.24
N ASP A 21 -2.15 -12.90 -9.58
CA ASP A 21 -1.25 -13.90 -8.96
C ASP A 21 0.24 -13.55 -9.12
N GLU A 22 0.57 -12.94 -10.25
CA GLU A 22 1.88 -12.37 -10.57
C GLU A 22 1.75 -10.87 -10.81
N LEU A 23 2.64 -10.08 -10.22
CA LEU A 23 2.64 -8.62 -10.37
C LEU A 23 4.06 -8.09 -10.49
N THR A 24 4.18 -6.88 -11.02
CA THR A 24 5.45 -6.13 -11.01
C THR A 24 5.33 -4.97 -10.03
N TYR A 25 6.13 -5.00 -8.95
CA TYR A 25 6.19 -3.92 -7.97
C TYR A 25 7.55 -3.22 -8.06
N ASN A 26 7.55 -1.93 -8.38
CA ASN A 26 8.79 -1.14 -8.59
C ASN A 26 9.80 -1.83 -9.53
N ASN A 27 9.32 -2.27 -10.70
CA ASN A 27 10.09 -3.01 -11.73
C ASN A 27 10.63 -4.38 -11.29
N LYS A 28 10.14 -4.94 -10.18
CA LYS A 28 10.51 -6.28 -9.72
C LYS A 28 9.30 -7.21 -9.78
N PRO A 29 9.42 -8.35 -10.47
CA PRO A 29 8.41 -9.40 -10.41
C PRO A 29 8.20 -9.87 -8.95
N MET A 30 6.95 -10.09 -8.59
CA MET A 30 6.53 -10.49 -7.25
C MET A 30 5.27 -11.35 -7.37
N SER A 31 5.15 -12.39 -6.55
CA SER A 31 3.90 -13.13 -6.42
C SER A 31 2.93 -12.39 -5.50
N ARG A 32 1.62 -12.59 -5.68
CA ARG A 32 0.58 -12.07 -4.78
C ARG A 32 0.85 -12.43 -3.32
N ALA A 33 1.27 -13.66 -3.05
CA ALA A 33 1.60 -14.11 -1.70
C ALA A 33 2.74 -13.28 -1.07
N ASN A 34 3.79 -12.99 -1.84
CA ASN A 34 4.89 -12.14 -1.37
C ASN A 34 4.44 -10.69 -1.18
N TYR A 35 3.56 -10.20 -2.05
CA TYR A 35 2.98 -8.87 -1.91
C TYR A 35 2.09 -8.75 -0.67
N GLN A 36 1.27 -9.76 -0.37
CA GLN A 36 0.47 -9.84 0.85
C GLN A 36 1.35 -9.80 2.10
N ASN A 37 2.42 -10.61 2.14
CA ASN A 37 3.38 -10.58 3.24
C ASN A 37 4.03 -9.20 3.40
N TYR A 38 4.41 -8.57 2.29
CA TYR A 38 4.96 -7.21 2.30
C TYR A 38 3.98 -6.19 2.89
N ILE A 39 2.70 -6.23 2.49
CA ILE A 39 1.66 -5.36 3.05
C ILE A 39 1.46 -5.63 4.55
N GLY A 40 1.37 -6.91 4.94
CA GLY A 40 1.23 -7.32 6.35
C GLY A 40 2.39 -6.81 7.22
N ASP A 41 3.63 -6.91 6.72
CA ASP A 41 4.81 -6.37 7.38
C ASP A 41 4.74 -4.84 7.55
N ASN A 42 4.25 -4.11 6.55
CA ASN A 42 4.07 -2.66 6.66
C ASN A 42 3.01 -2.30 7.71
N VAL A 43 1.88 -2.99 7.73
CA VAL A 43 0.82 -2.83 8.74
C VAL A 43 1.37 -3.12 10.15
N ALA A 44 2.18 -4.17 10.32
CA ALA A 44 2.80 -4.50 11.60
C ALA A 44 3.87 -3.48 12.04
N ARG A 45 4.49 -2.75 11.10
CA ARG A 45 5.45 -1.66 11.38
C ARG A 45 4.74 -0.34 11.71
N ILE A 46 3.55 -0.12 11.16
CA ILE A 46 2.76 1.11 11.31
C ILE A 46 1.28 0.74 11.60
N PRO A 47 0.94 0.40 12.86
CA PRO A 47 -0.38 -0.10 13.21
C PRO A 47 -1.51 0.90 12.97
N ASP A 48 -1.23 2.20 12.95
CA ASP A 48 -2.20 3.27 12.68
C ASP A 48 -2.15 3.78 11.22
N ILE A 49 -1.45 3.07 10.31
CA ILE A 49 -1.38 3.47 8.90
C ILE A 49 -2.78 3.61 8.28
N TYR A 50 -3.01 4.74 7.63
CA TYR A 50 -4.26 5.00 6.92
C TYR A 50 -3.93 5.54 5.54
N PHE A 51 -4.51 4.91 4.52
CA PHE A 51 -4.30 5.23 3.11
C PHE A 51 -5.38 6.22 2.67
N ASP A 52 -5.06 7.52 2.71
CA ASP A 52 -5.98 8.58 2.32
C ASP A 52 -5.77 8.99 0.85
N ILE A 53 -6.67 8.58 -0.04
CA ILE A 53 -6.61 8.89 -1.47
C ILE A 53 -7.03 10.35 -1.70
N GLN A 54 -6.06 11.24 -1.85
CA GLN A 54 -6.28 12.65 -2.13
C GLN A 54 -6.61 12.91 -3.60
N HIS A 55 -5.94 12.20 -4.52
CA HIS A 55 -6.24 12.27 -5.95
C HIS A 55 -6.19 10.89 -6.59
N LEU A 56 -7.11 10.65 -7.52
CA LEU A 56 -7.19 9.43 -8.32
C LEU A 56 -7.48 9.82 -9.77
N LEU A 57 -6.62 9.40 -10.69
CA LEU A 57 -6.87 9.54 -12.13
C LEU A 57 -6.86 8.15 -12.78
N VAL A 58 -7.73 7.97 -13.77
CA VAL A 58 -7.87 6.73 -14.53
C VAL A 58 -7.77 7.07 -16.01
N SER A 59 -6.99 6.30 -16.76
CA SER A 59 -6.81 6.44 -18.20
C SER A 59 -6.61 5.07 -18.83
N GLY A 60 -7.67 4.51 -19.43
CA GLY A 60 -7.66 3.11 -19.88
C GLY A 60 -7.41 2.18 -18.70
N ASP A 61 -6.41 1.31 -18.84
CA ASP A 61 -6.01 0.35 -17.81
C ASP A 61 -5.04 0.93 -16.76
N ASP A 62 -4.62 2.19 -16.94
CA ASP A 62 -3.70 2.85 -16.03
C ASP A 62 -4.47 3.65 -14.98
N VAL A 63 -4.11 3.46 -13.71
CA VAL A 63 -4.60 4.22 -12.55
C VAL A 63 -3.43 4.90 -11.88
N SER A 64 -3.53 6.20 -11.63
CA SER A 64 -2.57 6.93 -10.81
C SER A 64 -3.24 7.45 -9.56
N SER A 65 -2.51 7.39 -8.44
CA SER A 65 -3.01 7.83 -7.15
C SER A 65 -1.98 8.67 -6.42
N ARG A 66 -2.46 9.72 -5.75
CA ARG A 66 -1.72 10.44 -4.72
C ARG A 66 -2.35 10.09 -3.37
N ILE A 67 -1.58 9.40 -2.54
CA ILE A 67 -2.03 8.91 -1.24
C ILE A 67 -1.30 9.68 -0.14
N GLN A 68 -2.05 10.31 0.74
CA GLN A 68 -1.53 10.97 1.93
C GLN A 68 -1.47 9.96 3.08
N PHE A 69 -0.37 9.97 3.82
CA PHE A 69 -0.21 9.21 5.05
C PHE A 69 0.02 10.15 6.21
N GLN A 70 -0.64 9.87 7.33
CA GLN A 70 -0.36 10.46 8.63
C GLN A 70 -0.43 9.33 9.65
N CYS A 71 0.72 8.90 10.14
CA CYS A 71 0.83 7.65 10.91
C CYS A 71 2.04 7.65 11.84
N THR A 72 2.10 6.68 12.73
CA THR A 72 3.07 6.58 13.82
C THR A 72 3.79 5.22 13.74
N PRO A 73 4.95 5.14 13.07
CA PRO A 73 5.73 3.91 13.01
C PRO A 73 6.15 3.43 14.40
N VAL A 74 5.99 2.14 14.66
CA VAL A 74 6.42 1.48 15.91
C VAL A 74 7.68 0.63 15.71
N LYS A 75 8.11 0.47 14.46
CA LYS A 75 9.36 -0.18 14.04
C LYS A 75 10.08 0.74 13.05
N GLU A 76 11.33 0.42 12.74
CA GLU A 76 12.10 1.17 11.74
C GLU A 76 11.32 1.24 10.41
N PHE A 77 11.19 2.46 9.89
CA PHE A 77 10.50 2.71 8.64
C PHE A 77 11.34 3.65 7.77
N ARG A 78 11.74 3.15 6.59
CA ARG A 78 12.55 3.89 5.60
C ARG A 78 13.82 4.54 6.19
N GLY A 79 14.52 3.83 7.08
CA GLY A 79 15.74 4.33 7.72
C GLY A 79 15.51 5.28 8.90
N HIS A 80 14.26 5.47 9.32
CA HIS A 80 13.92 6.24 10.52
C HIS A 80 13.58 5.32 11.68
N SER A 81 14.30 5.49 12.80
CA SER A 81 13.98 4.82 14.06
C SER A 81 12.68 5.39 14.65
N PRO A 82 11.77 4.54 15.16
CA PRO A 82 10.54 5.00 15.76
C PRO A 82 10.84 5.77 17.06
N ASN A 83 10.19 6.92 17.24
CA ASN A 83 10.31 7.78 18.42
C ASN A 83 8.95 8.16 19.04
N GLY A 84 7.88 7.47 18.62
CA GLY A 84 6.50 7.74 19.04
C GLY A 84 5.86 8.99 18.42
N GLN A 85 6.55 9.69 17.52
CA GLN A 85 5.98 10.85 16.83
C GLN A 85 5.27 10.42 15.55
N THR A 86 4.15 11.10 15.27
CA THR A 86 3.46 10.98 14.00
C THR A 86 4.29 11.61 12.90
N ILE A 87 4.41 10.89 11.78
CA ILE A 87 5.02 11.39 10.55
C ILE A 87 3.95 11.60 9.49
N SER A 88 4.23 12.50 8.56
CA SER A 88 3.38 12.76 7.39
C SER A 88 4.21 12.70 6.12
N PHE A 89 3.73 11.95 5.14
CA PHE A 89 4.35 11.83 3.84
C PHE A 89 3.33 11.48 2.77
N VAL A 90 3.75 11.52 1.51
CA VAL A 90 2.90 11.25 0.37
C VAL A 90 3.53 10.19 -0.51
N GLU A 91 2.71 9.23 -0.92
CA GLU A 91 3.02 8.34 -2.02
C GLU A 91 2.35 8.80 -3.32
N ARG A 92 3.08 8.70 -4.42
CA ARG A 92 2.54 8.80 -5.76
C ARG A 92 2.80 7.45 -6.43
N VAL A 93 1.73 6.78 -6.80
CA VAL A 93 1.78 5.40 -7.28
C VAL A 93 0.97 5.27 -8.56
N PHE A 94 1.50 4.47 -9.47
CA PHE A 94 0.86 4.09 -10.73
C PHE A 94 0.58 2.59 -10.70
N TYR A 95 -0.60 2.23 -11.15
CA TYR A 95 -1.04 0.86 -11.34
C TYR A 95 -1.41 0.70 -12.81
N ARG A 96 -1.02 -0.43 -13.39
CA ARG A 96 -1.54 -0.88 -14.68
C ARG A 96 -2.29 -2.18 -14.42
N PHE A 97 -3.53 -2.24 -14.86
CA PHE A 97 -4.35 -3.44 -14.75
C PHE A 97 -4.20 -4.26 -16.03
N GLU A 98 -4.09 -5.58 -15.87
CA GLU A 98 -4.04 -6.56 -16.95
C GLU A 98 -4.93 -7.74 -16.51
N GLU A 99 -5.41 -8.53 -17.48
CA GLU A 99 -6.21 -9.74 -17.19
C GLU A 99 -5.36 -10.87 -16.61
#